data_AF-A0A352XCV9-F1
#
_entry.id   AF-A0A352XCV9-F1
#
_cell.length_a   1.000
_cell.length_b   1.000
_cell.length_c   1.000
_cell.angle_alpha   90.00
_cell.angle_beta   90.00
_cell.angle_gamma   90.00
#
_symmetry.space_group_name_H-M   'P 1'
#
loop_
_entity.id
_entity.type
_entity.pdbx_description
1 polymer ?
#
loop_
_entity_poly.entity_id
_entity_poly.type
_entity_poly.pdbx_seq_one_letter_code
_entity_poly.pdbx_strand_id
1 'polypeptide(L)'
;MFVAAHLLLFKLHLPSRYTEHSWRIIFAIASGIVLTILLDAILRIGNRGARVVSGEMRRKIRNYSSFPLWQLPYQLLSVILTALIASLILFYPALVDDFPLTKYKEGHFPTLYHFFESQPKDSLISSVAEEANNIPTFAQRSILVGREYAIPYHLGYYRQFRQRIIELIQAQYTPDMTELKDFIRKFGIDFWLLEENSFTPQYLAQNQWLQPYQPAILEAEKNIAQGIIPALSKVVNDCSVFNREGFIVLKSTCILEKR
;
A
#
# COMPACT_ATOMS: atom_id res chain seq x y z
N MET A 1 -17.21 19.77 -10.26
CA MET A 1 -17.08 18.55 -9.42
C MET A 1 -16.32 18.78 -8.11
N PHE A 2 -15.16 19.45 -8.10
CA PHE A 2 -14.37 19.69 -6.87
C PHE A 2 -15.15 20.37 -5.72
N VAL A 3 -15.77 21.52 -5.97
CA VAL A 3 -16.55 22.27 -4.95
C VAL A 3 -17.75 21.44 -4.47
N ALA A 4 -18.45 20.79 -5.40
CA ALA A 4 -19.58 19.92 -5.05
C ALA A 4 -19.16 18.72 -4.17
N ALA A 5 -17.99 18.12 -4.41
CA ALA A 5 -17.46 17.04 -3.57
C ALA A 5 -17.09 17.53 -2.16
N HIS A 6 -16.64 18.77 -2.01
CA HIS A 6 -16.41 19.40 -0.69
C HIS A 6 -17.72 19.71 0.04
N LEU A 7 -18.72 20.22 -0.68
CA LEU A 7 -20.03 20.55 -0.10
C LEU A 7 -20.83 19.29 0.28
N LEU A 8 -20.63 18.19 -0.44
CA LEU A 8 -21.34 16.92 -0.27
C LEU A 8 -20.37 15.80 0.17
N LEU A 9 -19.45 16.12 1.08
CA LEU A 9 -18.50 15.16 1.65
C LEU A 9 -19.22 13.86 2.07
N PHE A 10 -18.68 12.72 1.63
CA PHE A 10 -19.21 11.36 1.87
C PHE A 10 -20.57 11.02 1.26
N LYS A 11 -21.26 11.98 0.60
CA LYS A 11 -22.38 11.70 -0.32
C LYS A 11 -21.92 11.58 -1.77
N LEU A 12 -20.91 12.36 -2.15
CA LEU A 12 -20.14 12.21 -3.38
C LEU A 12 -18.80 11.47 -3.09
N HIS A 13 -17.91 11.41 -4.10
CA HIS A 13 -16.55 10.91 -3.94
C HIS A 13 -15.68 11.85 -3.08
N LEU A 14 -14.57 11.33 -2.56
CA LEU A 14 -13.56 12.14 -1.86
C LEU A 14 -13.12 13.30 -2.73
N PRO A 15 -13.03 14.52 -2.17
CA PRO A 15 -12.67 15.68 -2.97
C PRO A 15 -11.26 15.59 -3.56
N SER A 16 -10.34 14.93 -2.85
CA SER A 16 -8.97 14.69 -3.31
C SER A 16 -8.93 13.97 -4.65
N ARG A 17 -9.91 13.11 -4.97
CA ARG A 17 -9.98 12.39 -6.25
C ARG A 17 -9.94 13.32 -7.47
N TYR A 18 -10.48 14.54 -7.34
CA TYR A 18 -10.57 15.50 -8.44
C TYR A 18 -9.36 16.43 -8.53
N THR A 19 -8.59 16.58 -7.45
CA THR A 19 -7.38 17.42 -7.45
C THR A 19 -6.10 16.64 -7.53
N GLU A 20 -6.04 15.40 -7.06
CA GLU A 20 -4.80 14.64 -6.93
C GLU A 20 -4.01 14.56 -8.24
N HIS A 21 -4.66 14.16 -9.34
CA HIS A 21 -3.98 14.06 -10.64
C HIS A 21 -3.60 15.43 -11.21
N SER A 22 -4.49 16.41 -11.10
CA SER A 22 -4.24 17.78 -11.57
C SER A 22 -3.09 18.44 -10.81
N TRP A 23 -3.01 18.24 -9.50
CA TRP A 23 -1.94 18.75 -8.65
C TRP A 23 -0.60 18.11 -8.97
N ARG A 24 -0.55 16.80 -9.27
CA ARG A 24 0.68 16.15 -9.75
C ARG A 24 1.23 16.81 -11.02
N ILE A 25 0.36 17.12 -11.99
CA ILE A 25 0.76 17.81 -13.22
C ILE A 25 1.19 19.25 -12.94
N ILE A 26 0.40 20.01 -12.18
CA ILE A 26 0.68 21.41 -11.87
C ILE A 26 1.99 21.54 -11.10
N PHE A 27 2.24 20.67 -10.11
CA PHE A 27 3.51 20.66 -9.39
C PHE A 27 4.68 20.28 -10.29
N ALA A 28 4.53 19.30 -11.19
CA ALA A 28 5.60 18.96 -12.13
C ALA A 28 5.99 20.17 -13.02
N ILE A 29 4.99 20.88 -13.57
CA ILE A 29 5.22 22.07 -14.40
C ILE A 29 5.82 23.20 -13.56
N ALA A 30 5.24 23.50 -12.39
CA ALA A 30 5.71 24.55 -11.50
C ALA A 30 7.15 24.29 -11.04
N SER A 31 7.49 23.05 -10.67
CA SER A 31 8.85 22.64 -10.33
C SER A 31 9.80 22.84 -11.51
N GLY A 32 9.40 22.48 -12.73
CA GLY A 32 10.19 22.74 -13.94
C GLY A 32 10.45 24.23 -14.20
N ILE A 33 9.44 25.08 -14.01
CA ILE A 33 9.57 26.55 -14.13
C ILE A 33 10.54 27.08 -13.07
N VAL A 34 10.35 26.71 -11.80
CA VAL A 34 11.20 27.13 -10.69
C VAL A 34 12.65 26.67 -10.91
N LEU A 35 12.84 25.44 -11.34
CA LEU A 35 14.15 24.89 -11.67
C LEU A 35 14.82 25.69 -12.80
N THR A 36 14.08 26.02 -13.86
CA THR A 36 14.61 26.80 -15.00
C THR A 36 15.01 28.21 -14.57
N ILE A 37 14.20 28.85 -13.72
CA ILE A 37 14.51 30.18 -13.14
C ILE A 37 15.77 30.10 -12.26
N LEU A 38 15.90 29.06 -11.43
CA LEU A 38 17.07 28.85 -10.59
C LEU A 38 18.34 28.65 -11.42
N LEU A 39 18.27 27.82 -12.47
CA LEU A 39 19.39 27.60 -13.38
C LEU A 39 19.78 28.89 -14.13
N ASP A 40 18.82 29.65 -14.65
CA ASP A 40 19.08 30.95 -15.29
C ASP A 40 19.70 31.95 -14.28
N ALA A 41 19.22 31.99 -13.04
CA ALA A 41 19.80 32.82 -11.99
C ALA A 41 21.26 32.43 -11.69
N ILE A 42 21.56 31.14 -11.54
CA ILE A 42 22.91 30.61 -11.31
C ILE A 42 23.85 31.00 -12.46
N LEU A 43 23.43 30.79 -13.71
CA LEU A 43 24.22 31.13 -14.90
C LEU A 43 24.42 32.64 -15.04
N ARG A 44 23.39 33.45 -14.75
CA ARG A 44 23.51 34.92 -14.74
C ARG A 44 24.46 35.42 -13.66
N ILE A 45 24.46 34.82 -12.47
CA ILE A 45 25.40 35.17 -11.39
C ILE A 45 26.83 34.84 -11.82
N GLY A 46 27.07 33.66 -12.40
CA GLY A 46 28.37 33.30 -12.98
C GLY A 46 28.83 34.30 -14.06
N ASN A 47 27.92 34.72 -14.94
CA ASN A 47 28.21 35.67 -16.02
C ASN A 47 28.36 37.14 -15.54
N ARG A 48 27.61 37.58 -14.51
CA ARG A 48 27.69 38.93 -13.95
C ARG A 48 28.88 39.10 -13.01
N GLY A 49 29.21 38.11 -12.19
CA GLY A 49 30.43 38.10 -11.37
C GLY A 49 31.69 38.27 -12.22
N ALA A 50 31.72 37.64 -13.40
CA ALA A 50 32.79 37.84 -14.38
C ALA A 50 32.84 39.28 -14.97
N ARG A 51 31.70 39.95 -15.12
CA ARG A 51 31.61 41.33 -15.66
C ARG A 51 31.88 42.44 -14.63
N VAL A 52 31.47 42.28 -13.38
CA VAL A 52 31.68 43.31 -12.33
C VAL A 52 33.16 43.38 -11.92
N VAL A 53 33.82 42.22 -11.78
CA VAL A 53 35.27 42.14 -11.53
C VAL A 53 36.09 42.73 -12.68
N SER A 54 35.60 42.63 -13.93
CA SER A 54 36.22 43.36 -15.06
C SER A 54 35.91 44.85 -15.07
N GLY A 55 34.70 45.28 -14.68
CA GLY A 55 34.26 46.67 -14.72
C GLY A 55 34.96 47.61 -13.73
N GLU A 56 35.11 47.18 -12.46
CA GLU A 56 35.78 48.01 -11.45
C GLU A 56 37.30 48.14 -11.66
N MET A 57 37.94 47.11 -12.25
CA MET A 57 39.39 47.14 -12.52
C MET A 57 39.75 47.74 -13.88
N ARG A 58 38.84 47.79 -14.87
CA ARG A 58 39.07 48.44 -16.18
C ARG A 58 39.30 49.96 -16.05
N ARG A 59 38.86 50.58 -14.96
CA ARG A 59 39.16 51.99 -14.64
C ARG A 59 40.58 52.19 -14.10
N LYS A 60 41.26 51.13 -13.64
CA LYS A 60 42.58 51.21 -13.00
C LYS A 60 43.73 50.58 -13.81
N ILE A 61 43.44 49.72 -14.79
CA ILE A 61 44.49 49.03 -15.57
C ILE A 61 44.24 49.24 -17.07
N ARG A 62 44.85 50.30 -17.62
CA ARG A 62 44.83 50.62 -19.05
C ARG A 62 45.97 49.94 -19.84
N ASN A 63 46.96 49.33 -19.18
CA ASN A 63 48.23 48.97 -19.85
C ASN A 63 48.78 47.57 -19.54
N TYR A 64 47.96 46.53 -19.34
CA TYR A 64 48.48 45.15 -19.34
C TYR A 64 47.52 44.17 -20.03
N SER A 65 47.97 43.64 -21.16
CA SER A 65 47.30 42.67 -22.02
C SER A 65 47.47 41.25 -21.48
N SER A 66 46.87 40.94 -20.35
CA SER A 66 46.86 39.57 -19.83
C SER A 66 45.45 39.14 -19.44
N PHE A 67 45.07 37.98 -19.96
CA PHE A 67 43.80 37.30 -19.76
C PHE A 67 43.35 37.31 -18.29
N PRO A 68 42.07 37.59 -17.99
CA PRO A 68 41.59 37.76 -16.62
C PRO A 68 41.40 36.39 -15.94
N LEU A 69 42.48 35.83 -15.40
CA LEU A 69 42.50 34.57 -14.63
C LEU A 69 41.56 34.54 -13.40
N TRP A 70 41.07 35.71 -12.94
CA TRP A 70 40.21 35.87 -11.76
C TRP A 70 38.70 35.74 -12.06
N GLN A 71 38.28 35.62 -13.32
CA GLN A 71 36.88 35.40 -13.73
C GLN A 71 36.49 33.92 -13.79
N LEU A 72 37.49 33.04 -13.85
CA LEU A 72 37.35 31.59 -13.92
C LEU A 72 36.59 30.96 -12.73
N PRO A 73 36.74 31.38 -11.45
CA PRO A 73 36.14 30.64 -10.34
C PRO A 73 34.60 30.72 -10.31
N TYR A 74 34.01 31.87 -10.65
CA TYR A 74 32.54 32.04 -10.63
C TYR A 74 31.86 31.34 -11.80
N GLN A 75 32.49 31.33 -12.98
CA GLN A 75 31.98 30.61 -14.14
C GLN A 75 32.08 29.09 -13.92
N LEU A 76 33.24 28.60 -13.46
CA LEU A 76 33.42 27.20 -13.07
C LEU A 76 32.41 26.77 -12.02
N LEU A 77 32.20 27.56 -10.97
CA LEU A 77 31.22 27.26 -9.92
C LEU A 77 29.79 27.13 -10.48
N SER A 78 29.38 28.05 -11.37
CA SER A 78 28.03 28.01 -11.98
C SER A 78 27.83 26.78 -12.88
N VAL A 79 28.86 26.36 -13.62
CA VAL A 79 28.84 25.17 -14.46
C VAL A 79 28.80 23.91 -13.61
N ILE A 80 29.63 23.83 -12.57
CA ILE A 80 29.66 22.70 -11.62
C ILE A 80 28.29 22.54 -10.96
N LEU A 81 27.70 23.63 -10.46
CA LEU A 81 26.40 23.58 -9.80
C LEU A 81 25.29 23.16 -10.77
N THR A 82 25.31 23.67 -12.00
CA THR A 82 24.36 23.26 -13.05
C THR A 82 24.51 21.79 -13.40
N ALA A 83 25.75 21.32 -13.57
CA ALA A 83 26.05 19.92 -13.86
C ALA A 83 25.63 19.00 -12.70
N LEU A 84 25.82 19.43 -11.45
CA LEU A 84 25.37 18.70 -10.27
C LEU A 84 23.85 18.57 -10.23
N ILE A 85 23.11 19.67 -10.46
CA ILE A 85 21.65 19.66 -10.50
C ILE A 85 21.14 18.76 -11.63
N ALA A 86 21.72 18.87 -12.83
CA ALA A 86 21.36 18.03 -13.97
C ALA A 86 21.66 16.55 -13.71
N SER A 87 22.83 16.26 -13.13
CA SER A 87 23.24 14.91 -12.72
C SER A 87 22.24 14.34 -11.71
N LEU A 88 21.89 15.11 -10.66
CA LEU A 88 20.92 14.67 -9.66
C LEU A 88 19.57 14.31 -10.30
N ILE A 89 19.08 15.09 -11.28
CA ILE A 89 17.81 14.81 -11.95
C ILE A 89 17.90 13.56 -12.84
N LEU A 90 18.96 13.44 -13.64
CA LEU A 90 19.14 12.33 -14.57
C LEU A 90 19.42 11.00 -13.85
N PHE A 91 20.14 11.04 -12.73
CA PHE A 91 20.50 9.87 -11.95
C PHE A 91 19.57 9.62 -10.76
N TYR A 92 18.58 10.49 -10.49
CA TYR A 92 17.58 10.25 -9.45
C TYR A 92 16.91 8.87 -9.53
N PRO A 93 16.51 8.37 -10.71
CA PRO A 93 15.93 7.03 -10.83
C PRO A 93 16.86 5.90 -10.35
N ALA A 94 18.18 6.09 -10.41
CA ALA A 94 19.16 5.10 -9.95
C ALA A 94 19.44 5.19 -8.44
N LEU A 95 18.96 6.26 -7.77
CA LEU A 95 19.14 6.49 -6.34
C LEU A 95 17.94 6.04 -5.50
N VAL A 96 16.85 5.63 -6.14
CA VAL A 96 15.59 5.26 -5.49
C VAL A 96 15.18 3.87 -5.96
N ASP A 97 14.97 2.97 -5.00
CA ASP A 97 14.44 1.65 -5.27
C ASP A 97 13.02 1.77 -5.85
N ASP A 98 12.69 0.89 -6.80
CA ASP A 98 11.37 0.80 -7.42
C ASP A 98 10.87 2.11 -8.07
N PHE A 99 11.74 2.82 -8.79
CA PHE A 99 11.34 3.96 -9.62
C PHE A 99 10.89 3.50 -11.04
N PRO A 100 9.69 3.89 -11.51
CA PRO A 100 8.67 4.69 -10.83
C PRO A 100 7.87 3.87 -9.81
N LEU A 101 7.54 4.50 -8.67
CA LEU A 101 6.72 3.86 -7.63
C LEU A 101 5.28 3.68 -8.13
N THR A 102 5.00 2.53 -8.73
CA THR A 102 3.68 2.22 -9.32
C THR A 102 2.64 1.81 -8.30
N LYS A 103 3.08 1.32 -7.13
CA LYS A 103 2.24 0.68 -6.11
C LYS A 103 1.43 -0.52 -6.61
N TYR A 104 1.78 -1.08 -7.77
CA TYR A 104 1.20 -2.36 -8.18
C TYR A 104 1.60 -3.45 -7.19
N LYS A 105 0.67 -4.38 -6.96
CA LYS A 105 0.92 -5.57 -6.16
C LYS A 105 1.24 -6.72 -7.09
N GLU A 106 2.34 -7.40 -6.80
CA GLU A 106 2.71 -8.64 -7.45
C GLU A 106 2.10 -9.81 -6.68
N GLY A 107 1.53 -10.77 -7.40
CA GLY A 107 0.97 -11.97 -6.81
C GLY A 107 2.07 -13.00 -6.58
N HIS A 108 2.54 -13.15 -5.34
CA HIS A 108 3.66 -14.04 -5.00
C HIS A 108 3.26 -15.51 -4.81
N PHE A 109 1.97 -15.83 -4.81
CA PHE A 109 1.43 -17.16 -4.48
C PHE A 109 0.63 -17.78 -5.64
N PRO A 110 1.27 -18.03 -6.80
CA PRO A 110 0.56 -18.47 -8.01
C PRO A 110 -0.14 -19.81 -7.83
N THR A 111 0.41 -20.72 -7.00
CA THR A 111 -0.24 -22.03 -6.78
C THR A 111 -1.54 -21.89 -6.00
N LEU A 112 -1.59 -20.97 -5.02
CA LEU A 112 -2.82 -20.61 -4.31
C LEU A 112 -3.86 -20.00 -5.25
N TYR A 113 -3.44 -19.08 -6.12
CA TYR A 113 -4.36 -18.44 -7.05
C TYR A 113 -4.93 -19.43 -8.06
N HIS A 114 -4.11 -20.29 -8.66
CA HIS A 114 -4.59 -21.32 -9.57
C HIS A 114 -5.50 -22.33 -8.89
N PHE A 115 -5.24 -22.67 -7.62
CA PHE A 115 -6.15 -23.50 -6.85
C PHE A 115 -7.55 -22.86 -6.77
N PHE A 116 -7.65 -21.58 -6.38
CA PHE A 116 -8.93 -20.88 -6.30
C PHE A 116 -9.56 -20.60 -7.67
N GLU A 117 -8.74 -20.34 -8.69
CA GLU A 117 -9.19 -20.15 -10.06
C GLU A 117 -9.85 -21.42 -10.63
N SER A 118 -9.49 -22.60 -10.14
CA SER A 118 -10.13 -23.87 -10.54
C SER A 118 -11.45 -24.17 -9.82
N GLN A 119 -11.81 -23.43 -8.75
CA GLN A 119 -13.04 -23.65 -7.98
C GLN A 119 -14.28 -23.06 -8.68
N PRO A 120 -15.52 -23.37 -8.29
CA PRO A 120 -16.71 -22.71 -8.84
C PRO A 120 -16.67 -21.17 -8.73
N LYS A 121 -17.26 -20.45 -9.70
CA LYS A 121 -17.19 -18.98 -9.77
C LYS A 121 -17.99 -18.28 -8.66
N ASP A 122 -19.01 -18.96 -8.15
CA ASP A 122 -19.86 -18.55 -7.04
C ASP A 122 -19.24 -18.85 -5.66
N SER A 123 -18.06 -19.47 -5.62
CA SER A 123 -17.40 -19.78 -4.34
C SER A 123 -17.07 -18.54 -3.52
N LEU A 124 -17.38 -18.62 -2.23
CA LEU A 124 -17.06 -17.60 -1.24
C LEU A 124 -15.96 -18.07 -0.28
N ILE A 125 -14.89 -17.28 -0.23
CA ILE A 125 -13.70 -17.57 0.57
C ILE A 125 -13.68 -16.68 1.81
N SER A 126 -13.44 -17.29 2.97
CA SER A 126 -13.30 -16.59 4.25
C SER A 126 -11.84 -16.61 4.71
N SER A 127 -11.33 -15.46 5.16
CA SER A 127 -9.97 -15.36 5.70
C SER A 127 -9.73 -14.04 6.43
N VAL A 128 -8.85 -14.08 7.43
CA VAL A 128 -8.29 -12.89 8.08
C VAL A 128 -6.90 -12.52 7.54
N ALA A 129 -6.32 -13.35 6.66
CA ALA A 129 -4.99 -13.17 6.11
C ALA A 129 -4.94 -11.96 5.15
N GLU A 130 -3.80 -11.28 5.10
CA GLU A 130 -3.59 -10.17 4.15
C GLU A 130 -3.66 -10.64 2.69
N GLU A 131 -3.31 -11.91 2.44
CA GLU A 131 -3.35 -12.51 1.11
C GLU A 131 -4.77 -12.60 0.51
N ALA A 132 -5.80 -12.58 1.36
CA ALA A 132 -7.20 -12.60 0.90
C ALA A 132 -7.53 -11.41 -0.02
N ASN A 133 -6.83 -10.27 0.14
CA ASN A 133 -7.03 -9.08 -0.69
C ASN A 133 -6.76 -9.32 -2.19
N ASN A 134 -5.85 -10.26 -2.47
CA ASN A 134 -5.34 -10.55 -3.81
C ASN A 134 -6.24 -11.54 -4.56
N ILE A 135 -7.04 -12.35 -3.84
CA ILE A 135 -7.87 -13.41 -4.43
C ILE A 135 -8.86 -12.90 -5.50
N PRO A 136 -9.60 -11.79 -5.30
CA PRO A 136 -10.53 -11.32 -6.33
C PRO A 136 -9.83 -10.93 -7.63
N THR A 137 -8.61 -10.39 -7.55
CA THR A 137 -7.83 -9.95 -8.72
C THR A 137 -7.16 -11.13 -9.42
N PHE A 138 -6.44 -11.98 -8.69
CA PHE A 138 -5.60 -13.03 -9.29
C PHE A 138 -6.32 -14.36 -9.50
N ALA A 139 -7.33 -14.68 -8.70
CA ALA A 139 -8.08 -15.94 -8.81
C ALA A 139 -9.52 -15.75 -9.30
N GLN A 140 -10.02 -14.51 -9.36
CA GLN A 140 -11.40 -14.18 -9.73
C GLN A 140 -12.43 -14.93 -8.86
N ARG A 141 -12.19 -14.99 -7.54
CA ARG A 141 -13.13 -15.57 -6.57
C ARG A 141 -13.55 -14.56 -5.52
N SER A 142 -14.75 -14.74 -5.01
CA SER A 142 -15.33 -13.84 -4.02
C SER A 142 -14.71 -14.11 -2.65
N ILE A 143 -14.48 -13.03 -1.90
CA ILE A 143 -14.07 -13.10 -0.49
C ILE A 143 -15.14 -12.47 0.39
N LEU A 144 -15.28 -12.95 1.62
CA LEU A 144 -16.23 -12.37 2.58
C LEU A 144 -15.81 -10.95 3.01
N VAL A 145 -14.53 -10.79 3.32
CA VAL A 145 -13.87 -9.56 3.77
C VAL A 145 -12.41 -9.54 3.34
N GLY A 146 -11.83 -8.35 3.27
CA GLY A 146 -10.40 -8.14 3.06
C GLY A 146 -10.01 -6.71 3.45
N ARG A 147 -8.78 -6.51 3.90
CA ARG A 147 -8.24 -5.22 4.35
C ARG A 147 -8.39 -4.10 3.31
N GLU A 148 -8.10 -4.37 2.04
CA GLU A 148 -8.19 -3.35 0.98
C GLU A 148 -9.63 -2.88 0.74
N TYR A 149 -10.63 -3.66 1.17
CA TYR A 149 -12.06 -3.34 1.06
C TYR A 149 -12.63 -2.65 2.30
N ALA A 150 -11.80 -2.39 3.31
CA ALA A 150 -12.23 -1.92 4.63
C ALA A 150 -12.45 -0.41 4.73
N ILE A 151 -12.20 0.35 3.67
CA ILE A 151 -12.13 1.80 3.77
C ILE A 151 -13.54 2.38 4.00
N PRO A 152 -13.80 3.08 5.12
CA PRO A 152 -15.16 3.39 5.59
C PRO A 152 -15.81 4.61 4.90
N TYR A 153 -15.65 4.77 3.59
CA TYR A 153 -16.21 5.93 2.86
C TYR A 153 -17.74 5.92 2.78
N HIS A 154 -18.35 4.74 2.80
CA HIS A 154 -19.81 4.59 2.80
C HIS A 154 -20.27 3.83 4.04
N LEU A 155 -20.86 4.54 5.01
CA LEU A 155 -21.21 3.98 6.32
C LEU A 155 -22.22 2.82 6.25
N GLY A 156 -23.13 2.82 5.27
CA GLY A 156 -24.07 1.71 5.08
C GLY A 156 -23.38 0.41 4.67
N TYR A 157 -22.33 0.52 3.85
CA TYR A 157 -21.50 -0.60 3.43
C TYR A 157 -20.57 -1.02 4.58
N TYR A 158 -19.89 -0.04 5.18
CA TYR A 158 -18.90 -0.29 6.23
C TYR A 158 -19.51 -0.94 7.48
N ARG A 159 -20.76 -0.61 7.85
CA ARG A 159 -21.44 -1.30 8.96
C ARG A 159 -21.59 -2.79 8.71
N GLN A 160 -21.99 -3.18 7.49
CA GLN A 160 -22.11 -4.59 7.11
C GLN A 160 -20.74 -5.27 7.05
N PHE A 161 -19.75 -4.58 6.46
CA PHE A 161 -18.37 -5.06 6.42
C PHE A 161 -17.82 -5.31 7.84
N ARG A 162 -17.95 -4.32 8.73
CA ARG A 162 -17.48 -4.40 10.12
C ARG A 162 -18.14 -5.54 10.88
N GLN A 163 -19.43 -5.77 10.65
CA GLN A 163 -20.13 -6.92 11.24
C GLN A 163 -19.53 -8.25 10.75
N ARG A 164 -19.33 -8.40 9.43
CA ARG A 164 -18.77 -9.64 8.85
C ARG A 164 -17.38 -9.98 9.39
N ILE A 165 -16.48 -8.99 9.49
CA ILE A 165 -15.12 -9.23 10.01
C ILE A 165 -15.13 -9.57 11.50
N ILE A 166 -16.02 -8.97 12.30
CA ILE A 166 -16.16 -9.32 13.73
C ILE A 166 -16.65 -10.76 13.88
N GLU A 167 -17.70 -11.13 13.15
CA GLU A 167 -18.24 -12.49 13.18
C GLU A 167 -17.22 -13.51 12.63
N LEU A 168 -16.41 -13.12 11.64
CA LEU A 168 -15.32 -13.94 11.13
C LEU A 168 -14.25 -14.19 12.19
N ILE A 169 -13.78 -13.14 12.88
CA ILE A 169 -12.78 -13.29 13.95
C ILE A 169 -13.34 -14.20 15.06
N GLN A 170 -14.59 -13.99 15.48
CA GLN A 170 -15.25 -14.84 16.47
C GLN A 170 -15.29 -16.31 16.00
N ALA A 171 -15.76 -16.56 14.78
CA ALA A 171 -15.83 -17.92 14.22
C ALA A 171 -14.46 -18.57 14.00
N GLN A 172 -13.41 -17.80 13.67
CA GLN A 172 -12.06 -18.37 13.49
C GLN A 172 -11.47 -18.86 14.83
N TYR A 173 -11.73 -18.12 15.91
CA TYR A 173 -11.08 -18.30 17.21
C TYR A 173 -12.00 -18.89 18.29
N THR A 174 -13.25 -19.21 17.97
CA THR A 174 -14.16 -19.88 18.90
C THR A 174 -13.74 -21.33 19.15
N PRO A 175 -13.81 -21.84 20.39
CA PRO A 175 -13.67 -23.27 20.67
C PRO A 175 -14.92 -24.08 20.31
N ASP A 176 -16.06 -23.43 20.06
CA ASP A 176 -17.35 -24.08 19.78
C ASP A 176 -17.51 -24.41 18.29
N MET A 177 -17.59 -25.71 17.99
CA MET A 177 -17.80 -26.19 16.63
C MET A 177 -19.18 -25.79 16.08
N THR A 178 -20.18 -25.61 16.93
CA THR A 178 -21.53 -25.19 16.53
C THR A 178 -21.51 -23.76 16.00
N GLU A 179 -20.86 -22.84 16.72
CA GLU A 179 -20.70 -21.44 16.32
C GLU A 179 -19.96 -21.32 14.98
N LEU A 180 -18.87 -22.07 14.81
CA LEU A 180 -18.13 -22.12 13.54
C LEU A 180 -19.01 -22.59 12.38
N LYS A 181 -19.79 -23.66 12.58
CA LYS A 181 -20.68 -24.19 11.53
C LYS A 181 -21.83 -23.25 11.20
N ASP A 182 -22.38 -22.59 12.21
CA ASP A 182 -23.46 -21.62 12.01
C ASP A 182 -22.97 -20.40 11.23
N PHE A 183 -21.75 -19.94 11.49
CA PHE A 183 -21.09 -18.93 10.66
C PHE A 183 -20.94 -19.38 9.20
N ILE A 184 -20.43 -20.59 8.97
CA ILE A 184 -20.28 -21.17 7.63
C ILE A 184 -21.62 -21.18 6.89
N ARG A 185 -22.70 -21.64 7.54
CA ARG A 185 -24.04 -21.69 6.94
C ARG A 185 -24.63 -20.30 6.71
N LYS A 186 -24.46 -19.38 7.66
CA LYS A 186 -25.01 -18.01 7.61
C LYS A 186 -24.48 -17.25 6.40
N PHE A 187 -23.18 -17.36 6.11
CA PHE A 187 -22.56 -16.64 5.01
C PHE A 187 -22.41 -17.48 3.73
N GLY A 188 -22.61 -18.79 3.79
CA GLY A 188 -22.38 -19.69 2.66
C GLY A 188 -20.90 -19.77 2.30
N ILE A 189 -20.04 -19.95 3.30
CA ILE A 189 -18.58 -20.05 3.08
C ILE A 189 -18.26 -21.41 2.46
N ASP A 190 -17.56 -21.42 1.31
CA ASP A 190 -17.11 -22.66 0.66
C ASP A 190 -15.70 -23.06 1.11
N PHE A 191 -14.84 -22.06 1.30
CA PHE A 191 -13.44 -22.25 1.64
C PHE A 191 -13.00 -21.32 2.77
N TRP A 192 -12.13 -21.83 3.63
CA TRP A 192 -11.47 -21.04 4.65
C TRP A 192 -9.96 -21.02 4.39
N LEU A 193 -9.41 -19.84 4.11
CA LEU A 193 -7.97 -19.65 3.91
C LEU A 193 -7.32 -19.22 5.24
N LEU A 194 -6.27 -19.94 5.63
CA LEU A 194 -5.48 -19.73 6.82
C LEU A 194 -4.00 -19.60 6.47
N GLU A 195 -3.27 -18.84 7.27
CA GLU A 195 -1.81 -18.91 7.37
C GLU A 195 -1.43 -19.98 8.41
N GLU A 196 -0.28 -20.64 8.25
CA GLU A 196 0.15 -21.71 9.17
C GLU A 196 0.20 -21.27 10.65
N ASN A 197 0.51 -20.00 10.90
CA ASN A 197 0.61 -19.41 12.23
C ASN A 197 -0.68 -18.75 12.73
N SER A 198 -1.83 -18.90 12.03
CA SER A 198 -3.09 -18.19 12.32
C SER A 198 -3.58 -18.33 13.77
N PHE A 199 -3.22 -19.42 14.46
CA PHE A 199 -3.68 -19.73 15.81
C PHE A 199 -2.62 -19.47 16.90
N THR A 200 -1.62 -18.64 16.62
CA THR A 200 -0.58 -18.29 17.58
C THR A 200 -0.86 -16.94 18.25
N PRO A 201 -0.46 -16.74 19.52
CA PRO A 201 -0.54 -15.41 20.17
C PRO A 201 0.20 -14.33 19.37
N GLN A 202 1.35 -14.68 18.79
CA GLN A 202 2.19 -13.77 18.02
C GLN A 202 1.49 -13.26 16.77
N TYR A 203 0.75 -14.13 16.07
CA TYR A 203 -0.02 -13.74 14.89
C TYR A 203 -1.05 -12.65 15.23
N LEU A 204 -1.85 -12.88 16.28
CA LEU A 204 -2.87 -11.92 16.71
C LEU A 204 -2.26 -10.57 17.14
N ALA A 205 -1.19 -10.61 17.92
CA ALA A 205 -0.53 -9.41 18.43
C ALA A 205 0.14 -8.58 17.31
N GLN A 206 0.68 -9.23 16.28
CA GLN A 206 1.38 -8.55 15.18
C GLN A 206 0.45 -8.11 14.06
N ASN A 207 -0.74 -8.72 13.94
CA ASN A 207 -1.70 -8.41 12.89
C ASN A 207 -2.47 -7.11 13.18
N GLN A 208 -1.84 -5.98 12.84
CA GLN A 208 -2.39 -4.63 13.00
C GLN A 208 -3.74 -4.43 12.31
N TRP A 209 -4.04 -5.22 11.28
CA TRP A 209 -5.30 -5.16 10.56
C TRP A 209 -6.49 -5.61 11.43
N LEU A 210 -6.29 -6.55 12.35
CA LEU A 210 -7.38 -7.09 13.19
C LEU A 210 -7.65 -6.27 14.45
N GLN A 211 -6.66 -5.54 14.95
CA GLN A 211 -6.70 -4.80 16.21
C GLN A 211 -7.89 -3.83 16.39
N PRO A 212 -8.40 -3.15 15.34
CA PRO A 212 -9.57 -2.27 15.47
C PRO A 212 -10.90 -3.00 15.71
N TYR A 213 -10.99 -4.32 15.51
CA TYR A 213 -12.25 -5.08 15.54
C TYR A 213 -12.57 -5.63 16.93
N GLN A 214 -12.78 -4.71 17.86
CA GLN A 214 -13.17 -5.01 19.23
C GLN A 214 -14.69 -5.29 19.37
N PRO A 215 -15.10 -6.20 20.29
CA PRO A 215 -14.26 -6.93 21.27
C PRO A 215 -13.65 -8.25 20.75
N ALA A 216 -13.99 -8.67 19.53
CA ALA A 216 -13.66 -10.01 19.01
C ALA A 216 -12.16 -10.35 19.06
N ILE A 217 -11.30 -9.39 18.73
CA ILE A 217 -9.85 -9.63 18.74
C ILE A 217 -9.29 -9.82 20.16
N LEU A 218 -9.80 -9.07 21.14
CA LEU A 218 -9.37 -9.19 22.54
C LEU A 218 -9.84 -10.51 23.16
N GLU A 219 -11.02 -10.98 22.79
CA GLU A 219 -11.51 -12.31 23.17
C GLU A 219 -10.67 -13.43 22.53
N ALA A 220 -10.33 -13.30 21.24
CA ALA A 220 -9.45 -14.24 20.54
C ALA A 220 -8.06 -14.31 21.19
N GLU A 221 -7.44 -13.16 21.46
CA GLU A 221 -6.14 -13.07 22.13
C GLU A 221 -6.18 -13.74 23.51
N LYS A 222 -7.22 -13.45 24.30
CA LYS A 222 -7.41 -14.07 25.62
C LYS A 222 -7.55 -15.58 25.51
N ASN A 223 -8.39 -16.08 24.60
CA ASN A 223 -8.61 -17.52 24.42
C ASN A 223 -7.30 -18.23 24.07
N ILE A 224 -6.57 -17.72 23.07
CA ILE A 224 -5.31 -18.30 22.64
C ILE A 224 -4.24 -18.22 23.74
N ALA A 225 -4.14 -17.10 24.46
CA ALA A 225 -3.22 -16.96 25.59
C ALA A 225 -3.53 -17.92 26.75
N GLN A 226 -4.80 -18.28 26.96
CA GLN A 226 -5.24 -19.25 27.95
C GLN A 226 -5.09 -20.71 27.48
N GLY A 227 -4.58 -20.95 26.28
CA GLY A 227 -4.44 -22.29 25.71
C GLY A 227 -5.75 -22.91 25.24
N ILE A 228 -6.82 -22.12 25.07
CA ILE A 228 -8.08 -22.58 24.52
C ILE A 228 -7.87 -22.85 23.02
N ILE A 229 -8.11 -24.08 22.60
CA ILE A 229 -7.89 -24.54 21.22
C ILE A 229 -9.14 -24.24 20.38
N PRO A 230 -9.04 -23.38 19.34
CA PRO A 230 -10.16 -23.09 18.45
C PRO A 230 -10.72 -24.34 17.75
N ALA A 231 -12.01 -24.36 17.47
CA ALA A 231 -12.66 -25.46 16.75
C ALA A 231 -12.05 -25.66 15.35
N LEU A 232 -11.74 -24.55 14.66
CA LEU A 232 -11.21 -24.56 13.30
C LEU A 232 -9.82 -25.22 13.23
N SER A 233 -8.97 -25.06 14.24
CA SER A 233 -7.62 -25.65 14.24
C SER A 233 -7.66 -27.18 14.36
N LYS A 234 -8.68 -27.74 15.02
CA LYS A 234 -8.85 -29.20 15.21
C LYS A 234 -9.16 -29.94 13.91
N VAL A 235 -9.69 -29.25 12.90
CA VAL A 235 -10.09 -29.85 11.62
C VAL A 235 -9.11 -29.55 10.48
N VAL A 236 -8.01 -28.84 10.76
CA VAL A 236 -7.01 -28.46 9.75
C VAL A 236 -6.46 -29.67 9.00
N ASN A 237 -6.04 -30.71 9.72
CA ASN A 237 -5.45 -31.90 9.12
C ASN A 237 -6.45 -32.70 8.28
N ASP A 238 -7.72 -32.70 8.67
CA ASP A 238 -8.76 -33.52 8.05
C ASP A 238 -9.44 -32.84 6.87
N CYS A 239 -9.61 -31.51 6.94
CA CYS A 239 -10.40 -30.73 5.98
C CYS A 239 -9.55 -29.88 5.03
N SER A 240 -8.23 -29.98 5.10
CA SER A 240 -7.32 -29.31 4.17
C SER A 240 -7.43 -29.89 2.76
N VAL A 241 -7.65 -29.00 1.79
CA VAL A 241 -7.66 -29.29 0.35
C VAL A 241 -6.51 -28.61 -0.39
N PHE A 242 -5.78 -27.73 0.30
CA PHE A 242 -4.56 -27.07 -0.17
C PHE A 242 -3.66 -26.79 1.03
N ASN A 243 -2.37 -27.09 0.90
CA ASN A 243 -1.36 -26.76 1.91
C ASN A 243 0.00 -26.54 1.22
N ARG A 244 0.30 -25.29 0.87
CA ARG A 244 1.56 -24.86 0.23
C ARG A 244 1.83 -23.39 0.53
N GLU A 245 3.09 -22.98 0.41
CA GLU A 245 3.51 -21.57 0.48
C GLU A 245 3.11 -20.86 1.79
N GLY A 246 3.01 -21.60 2.91
CA GLY A 246 2.59 -21.06 4.21
C GLY A 246 1.07 -20.89 4.37
N PHE A 247 0.29 -21.33 3.38
CA PHE A 247 -1.17 -21.23 3.37
C PHE A 247 -1.85 -22.58 3.39
N ILE A 248 -2.94 -22.65 4.13
CA ILE A 248 -3.82 -23.79 4.25
C ILE A 248 -5.22 -23.38 3.82
N VAL A 249 -5.84 -24.13 2.90
CA VAL A 249 -7.25 -23.95 2.54
C VAL A 249 -8.06 -25.13 3.04
N LEU A 250 -9.08 -24.84 3.84
CA LEU A 250 -10.04 -25.80 4.33
C LEU A 250 -11.32 -25.76 3.50
N LYS A 251 -11.90 -26.93 3.20
CA LYS A 251 -13.20 -27.02 2.54
C LYS A 251 -14.33 -27.06 3.57
N SER A 252 -15.25 -26.11 3.51
CA SER A 252 -16.31 -25.96 4.50
C SER A 252 -17.26 -27.16 4.59
N THR A 253 -17.51 -27.86 3.48
CA THR A 253 -18.35 -29.08 3.50
C THR A 253 -17.78 -30.14 4.43
N CYS A 254 -16.46 -30.32 4.46
CA CYS A 254 -15.81 -31.23 5.41
C CYS A 254 -15.99 -30.75 6.86
N ILE A 255 -15.84 -29.45 7.13
CA ILE A 255 -16.01 -28.88 8.47
C ILE A 255 -17.43 -29.15 8.99
N LEU A 256 -18.44 -28.97 8.13
CA LEU A 256 -19.85 -29.19 8.50
C LEU A 256 -20.16 -30.64 8.89
N GLU A 257 -19.45 -31.61 8.33
CA GLU A 257 -19.59 -33.05 8.59
C GLU A 257 -18.89 -33.55 9.87
N LYS A 258 -17.93 -32.79 10.41
CA LYS A 258 -17.19 -33.17 11.63
C LYS A 258 -18.10 -33.11 12.86
N ARG A 259 -17.85 -33.93 13.89
CA ARG A 259 -18.62 -33.86 15.15
C ARG A 259 -18.07 -32.79 16.07
#